data_AF-A0A646KRE6-F1
#
_entry.id   AF-A0A646KRE6-F1
#
_cell.length_a   1.000
_cell.length_b   1.000
_cell.length_c   1.000
_cell.angle_alpha   90.00
_cell.angle_beta   90.00
_cell.angle_gamma   90.00
#
_symmetry.space_group_name_H-M   'P 1'
#
loop_
_entity.id
_entity.type
_entity.pdbx_description
1 polymer ?
#
loop_
_entity_poly.entity_id
_entity_poly.type
_entity_poly.pdbx_seq_one_letter_code
_entity_poly.pdbx_strand_id
1 'polypeptide(L)' 'MHVAPPSTTLVQDHVALAEIELCGDLIIAASAADGERLSFDRIDEVLKVAGERSALQVHQGQQVQQG' A
#
# COMPACT_ATOMS: atom_id res chain seq x y z
N MET A 1 -22.82 9.25 -9.38
CA MET A 1 -21.47 9.21 -9.98
C MET A 1 -21.60 9.63 -11.43
N HIS A 2 -20.80 10.58 -11.91
CA HIS A 2 -20.79 10.99 -13.31
C HIS A 2 -19.46 10.53 -13.91
N VAL A 3 -19.50 9.45 -14.69
CA VAL A 3 -18.33 8.92 -15.42
C VAL A 3 -18.30 9.60 -16.79
N ALA A 4 -17.16 10.22 -17.12
CA ALA A 4 -16.92 10.87 -18.40
C ALA A 4 -16.87 9.84 -19.55
N PRO A 5 -17.24 10.23 -20.79
CA PRO A 5 -17.36 9.28 -21.89
C PRO A 5 -15.98 8.84 -22.40
N PRO A 6 -15.81 7.55 -22.77
CA PRO A 6 -14.52 7.02 -23.19
C PRO A 6 -14.15 7.65 -24.54
N SER A 7 -13.14 8.50 -24.52
CA SER A 7 -12.64 9.21 -25.69
C SER A 7 -11.23 8.71 -25.98
N THR A 8 -11.03 7.96 -27.06
CA THR A 8 -9.73 7.51 -27.62
C THR A 8 -8.88 6.51 -26.80
N THR A 9 -9.38 6.01 -25.67
CA THR A 9 -8.60 5.26 -24.65
C THR A 9 -8.28 3.79 -24.97
N LEU A 10 -8.90 3.11 -25.94
CA LEU A 10 -8.85 1.63 -25.99
C LEU A 10 -7.44 1.02 -26.18
N VAL A 11 -6.57 1.63 -26.98
CA VAL A 11 -5.19 1.12 -27.19
C VAL A 11 -4.28 1.44 -25.98
N GLN A 12 -4.51 2.58 -25.31
CA GLN A 12 -3.82 2.94 -24.08
C GLN A 12 -4.34 2.15 -22.87
N ASP A 13 -5.61 1.73 -22.91
CA ASP A 13 -6.24 0.87 -21.90
C ASP A 13 -5.57 -0.49 -21.86
N HIS A 14 -5.22 -1.07 -23.01
CA HIS A 14 -4.49 -2.34 -23.06
C HIS A 14 -3.06 -2.24 -22.50
N VAL A 15 -2.35 -1.15 -22.77
CA VAL A 15 -1.00 -0.93 -22.24
C VAL A 15 -1.05 -0.67 -20.73
N ALA A 16 -1.97 0.18 -20.27
CA ALA A 16 -2.17 0.44 -18.84
C ALA A 16 -2.62 -0.82 -18.10
N LEU A 17 -3.51 -1.62 -18.70
CA LEU A 17 -3.95 -2.89 -18.12
C LEU A 17 -2.79 -3.89 -18.02
N ALA A 18 -1.98 -4.02 -19.08
CA ALA A 18 -0.78 -4.85 -19.05
C ALA A 18 0.24 -4.38 -17.99
N GLU A 19 0.37 -3.07 -17.78
CA GLU A 19 1.22 -2.51 -16.72
C GLU A 19 0.67 -2.80 -15.32
N ILE A 20 -0.64 -2.72 -15.12
CA ILE A 20 -1.30 -3.07 -13.85
C ILE A 20 -1.11 -4.55 -13.54
N GLU A 21 -1.32 -5.43 -14.54
CA GLU A 21 -1.09 -6.87 -14.40
C GLU A 21 0.37 -7.17 -14.03
N LEU A 22 1.32 -6.57 -14.75
CA LEU A 22 2.75 -6.71 -14.45
C LEU A 22 3.12 -6.19 -13.06
N CYS A 23 2.58 -5.04 -12.65
CA CYS A 23 2.80 -4.50 -11.31
C CYS A 23 2.27 -5.44 -10.22
N GLY A 24 1.10 -6.05 -10.44
CA GLY A 24 0.53 -7.04 -9.53
C GLY A 24 1.44 -8.25 -9.33
N ASP A 25 1.94 -8.82 -10.43
CA ASP A 25 2.86 -9.96 -10.41
C ASP A 25 4.18 -9.62 -9.68
N LEU A 26 4.73 -8.43 -9.92
CA LEU A 26 5.95 -7.97 -9.26
C LEU A 26 5.77 -7.74 -7.75
N ILE A 27 4.61 -7.25 -7.30
CA ILE A 27 4.30 -7.09 -5.87
C ILE A 27 4.26 -8.46 -5.18
N ILE A 28 3.63 -9.45 -5.81
CA ILE A 28 3.55 -10.81 -5.26
C ILE A 28 4.94 -11.45 -5.22
N ALA A 29 5.69 -11.35 -6.31
CA ALA A 29 7.06 -11.86 -6.39
C ALA A 29 7.97 -11.20 -5.32
N ALA A 30 7.88 -9.88 -5.13
CA ALA A 30 8.64 -9.16 -4.11
C ALA A 30 8.22 -9.54 -2.68
N SER A 31 6.93 -9.78 -2.43
CA SER A 31 6.42 -10.20 -1.12
C SER A 31 6.88 -11.62 -0.74
N ALA A 32 6.97 -12.51 -1.74
CA ALA A 32 7.40 -13.90 -1.61
C ALA A 32 8.93 -14.10 -1.70
N ALA A 33 9.66 -13.11 -2.19
CA ALA A 33 11.11 -13.14 -2.21
C ALA A 33 11.68 -13.15 -0.78
N ASP A 34 12.73 -13.94 -0.56
CA ASP A 34 13.48 -14.02 0.70
C ASP A 34 14.37 -12.78 0.91
N GLY A 35 13.76 -11.61 0.96
CA GLY A 35 14.39 -10.33 1.28
C GLY A 35 14.09 -9.88 2.70
N GLU A 36 14.97 -9.04 3.26
CA GLU A 36 14.69 -8.42 4.56
C GLU A 36 13.47 -7.48 4.43
N ARG A 37 12.52 -7.63 5.36
CA ARG A 37 11.39 -6.71 5.48
C ARG A 37 11.92 -5.30 5.74
N LEU A 38 11.31 -4.29 5.12
CA LEU A 38 11.61 -2.90 5.45
C LEU A 38 11.45 -2.64 6.95
N SER A 39 12.29 -1.78 7.50
CA SER A 39 12.13 -1.33 8.90
C SER A 39 10.78 -0.62 9.08
N PHE A 40 10.23 -0.70 10.29
CA PHE A 40 8.96 -0.03 10.61
C PHE A 40 9.03 1.48 10.35
N ASP A 41 10.15 2.13 10.69
CA ASP A 41 10.35 3.55 10.41
C ASP A 41 10.27 3.87 8.91
N ARG A 42 10.88 3.02 8.08
CA ARG A 42 10.85 3.20 6.62
C ARG A 42 9.47 2.93 6.05
N ILE A 43 8.74 1.96 6.60
CA ILE A 43 7.34 1.70 6.24
C ILE A 43 6.48 2.92 6.56
N ASP A 44 6.64 3.51 7.75
CA ASP A 44 5.89 4.67 8.17
C ASP A 44 6.21 5.93 7.36
N GLU A 45 7.47 6.11 6.94
CA GLU A 45 7.87 7.16 6.02
C GLU A 45 7.18 7.03 4.65
N VAL A 46 7.18 5.81 4.08
CA VAL A 46 6.57 5.53 2.78
C VAL A 46 5.06 5.70 2.82
N LEU A 47 4.41 5.18 3.88
CA LEU A 47 2.97 5.27 4.06
C LEU A 47 2.52 6.63 4.62
N LYS A 48 3.44 7.44 5.13
CA LYS A 48 3.19 8.73 5.81
C LYS A 48 2.29 8.59 7.06
N VAL A 49 2.45 7.50 7.83
CA VAL A 49 1.58 7.16 8.97
C VAL A 49 2.27 7.18 10.35
N ALA A 50 3.50 7.70 10.43
CA ALA A 50 4.29 7.70 11.68
C ALA A 50 3.54 8.28 12.89
N GLY A 51 2.77 9.36 12.69
CA GLY A 51 1.97 9.99 13.74
C GLY A 51 0.76 9.15 14.19
N GLU A 52 0.12 8.44 13.26
CA GLU A 52 -1.06 7.61 13.54
C GLU A 52 -0.67 6.33 14.30
N ARG A 53 0.44 5.70 13.91
CA ARG A 53 0.97 4.50 14.59
C ARG A 53 1.37 4.81 16.03
N SER A 54 1.99 5.96 16.27
CA SER A 54 2.35 6.43 17.61
C SER A 54 1.13 6.60 18.51
N ALA A 55 0.03 7.17 18.00
CA ALA A 55 -1.22 7.34 18.75
C ALA A 55 -1.86 5.98 19.11
N LEU A 56 -1.91 5.03 18.16
CA LEU A 56 -2.44 3.68 18.41
C LEU A 56 -1.63 2.92 19.47
N GLN A 57 -0.31 3.09 19.50
CA GLN A 57 0.56 2.40 20.45
C GLN A 57 0.38 2.92 21.89
N VAL A 58 0.14 4.22 22.07
CA VAL A 58 -0.22 4.81 23.37
C VAL A 58 -1.54 4.23 23.89
N HIS A 59 -2.55 4.09 23.03
CA HIS A 59 -3.83 3.49 23.42
C HIS A 59 -3.69 2.02 23.82
N GLN A 60 -2.85 1.24 23.15
CA GLN A 60 -2.60 -0.17 23.51
C GLN A 60 -1.89 -0.32 24.86
N GLY A 61 -0.91 0.55 25.16
CA GLY A 61 -0.24 0.57 26.48
C GLY A 61 -1.18 0.93 27.64
N GLN A 62 -2.19 1.76 27.38
CA GLN A 62 -3.15 2.17 28.39
C GLN A 62 -4.26 1.14 28.67
N GLN A 63 -4.45 0.16 27.77
CA GLN A 63 -5.38 -0.96 27.94
C GLN A 63 -4.77 -2.10 28.78
N VAL A 64 -3.47 -2.37 28.66
CA VAL A 64 -2.78 -3.41 29.46
C VAL A 64 -2.61 -3.06 30.94
N GLN A 65 -2.76 -1.79 31.32
CA GLN A 65 -2.72 -1.35 32.73
C GLN A 65 -4.08 -1.41 33.46
N GLN A 66 -5.17 -1.77 32.77
CA GLN A 66 -6.53 -1.80 33.34
C GLN A 66 -7.07 -3.23 33.59
N GLY A 67 -6.23 -4.26 33.46
CA GLY A 67 -6.58 -5.67 33.67
C GLY A 67 -5.93 -6.26 34.92
#